data_AF-A0A067DHE2-F1
#
_entry.id   AF-A0A067DHE2-F1
#
_cell.length_a   1.000
_cell.length_b   1.000
_cell.length_c   1.000
_cell.angle_alpha   90.00
_cell.angle_beta   90.00
_cell.angle_gamma   90.00
#
_symmetry.space_group_name_H-M   'P 1'
#
loop_
_entity.id
_entity.type
_entity.pdbx_description
1 polymer ?
#
loop_
_entity_poly.entity_id
_entity_poly.type
_entity_poly.pdbx_seq_one_letter_code
_entity_poly.pdbx_strand_id
1 'polypeptide(L)'
;MGNVCSAQFSCDGTISRCLDCIVSKAGYICHLKDNLYALRTDFQKLIEARNDVQIRVIVAEQRQMRRLQQVQGWLSRVQDVEKEVPRLSRKINLGGFCSGNCVERYKDGKRVVELLKNVQSLRKEGDFKDVAQTVPENPVDERPLPPTVVGLQSTLDRVWRCLTEEPVGIVGLYGMGGVGKTTLLTQINNSFLHTPNNFDFVIWEVVSRDLQLGKIQESIAKKIGLCNESWDSKSFDEKAQEIFKTMRNTKF
;
A
#
# COMPACT_ATOMS: atom_id res chain seq x y z
N MET A 1 13.02 -65.44 -55.37
CA MET A 1 12.27 -65.53 -54.09
C MET A 1 12.42 -64.18 -53.40
N GLY A 2 11.35 -63.38 -53.38
CA GLY A 2 11.38 -61.98 -52.95
C GLY A 2 11.19 -61.83 -51.44
N ASN A 3 12.03 -60.99 -50.82
CA ASN A 3 11.95 -60.60 -49.41
C ASN A 3 10.70 -59.76 -49.15
N VAL A 4 9.93 -60.10 -48.11
CA VAL A 4 8.89 -59.25 -47.52
C VAL A 4 9.53 -58.54 -46.31
N CYS A 5 9.84 -57.26 -46.44
CA CYS A 5 10.20 -56.41 -45.30
C CYS A 5 8.93 -56.04 -44.54
N SER A 6 8.69 -56.67 -43.38
CA SER A 6 7.65 -56.23 -42.45
C SER A 6 8.14 -54.98 -41.70
N ALA A 7 7.68 -53.80 -42.12
CA ALA A 7 7.84 -52.59 -41.33
C ALA A 7 6.85 -52.64 -40.15
N GLN A 8 7.33 -53.04 -38.98
CA GLN A 8 6.62 -52.83 -37.72
C GLN A 8 6.75 -51.35 -37.33
N PHE A 9 5.72 -50.56 -37.63
CA PHE A 9 5.57 -49.23 -37.05
C PHE A 9 5.01 -49.38 -35.63
N SER A 10 5.82 -49.07 -34.63
CA SER A 10 5.39 -48.93 -33.24
C SER A 10 4.57 -47.65 -33.09
N CYS A 11 3.25 -47.78 -33.03
CA CYS A 11 2.30 -46.66 -32.88
C CYS A 11 1.86 -46.42 -31.42
N ASP A 12 2.32 -47.21 -30.45
CA ASP A 12 1.78 -47.19 -29.08
C ASP A 12 2.05 -45.87 -28.33
N GLY A 13 3.26 -45.31 -28.48
CA GLY A 13 3.63 -44.06 -27.79
C GLY A 13 2.89 -42.82 -28.32
N THR A 14 2.54 -42.81 -29.61
CA THR A 14 1.85 -41.70 -30.26
C THR A 14 0.34 -41.77 -30.00
N ILE A 15 -0.23 -42.98 -30.01
CA ILE A 15 -1.65 -43.21 -29.67
C ILE A 15 -1.91 -42.89 -28.20
N SER A 16 -1.04 -43.31 -27.29
CA SER A 16 -1.13 -42.98 -25.85
C SER A 16 -1.10 -41.47 -25.60
N ARG A 17 -0.15 -40.73 -26.20
CA ARG A 17 -0.09 -39.25 -26.09
C ARG A 17 -1.32 -38.56 -26.69
N CYS A 18 -1.86 -39.07 -27.79
CA CYS A 18 -3.07 -38.53 -28.40
C CYS A 18 -4.30 -38.78 -27.53
N LEU A 19 -4.42 -39.97 -26.94
CA LEU A 19 -5.48 -40.33 -26.00
C LEU A 19 -5.40 -39.47 -24.73
N ASP A 20 -4.22 -39.27 -24.14
CA ASP A 20 -4.03 -38.40 -22.99
C ASP A 20 -4.43 -36.94 -23.29
N CYS A 21 -4.10 -36.45 -24.49
CA CYS A 21 -4.49 -35.11 -24.95
C CYS A 21 -6.02 -34.99 -25.11
N ILE A 22 -6.69 -36.03 -25.61
CA ILE A 22 -8.15 -36.08 -25.77
C ILE A 22 -8.84 -36.21 -24.41
N VAL A 23 -8.35 -37.07 -23.52
CA VAL A 23 -8.86 -37.24 -22.14
C VAL A 23 -8.70 -35.95 -21.35
N SER A 24 -7.54 -35.28 -21.45
CA SER A 24 -7.30 -33.98 -20.84
C SER A 24 -8.28 -32.91 -21.34
N LYS A 25 -8.50 -32.83 -22.67
CA LYS A 25 -9.45 -31.90 -23.27
C LYS A 25 -10.91 -32.21 -22.89
N ALA A 26 -11.27 -33.49 -22.79
CA ALA A 26 -12.58 -33.94 -22.35
C ALA A 26 -12.83 -33.60 -20.87
N GLY A 27 -11.80 -33.65 -20.02
CA GLY A 27 -11.89 -33.29 -18.60
C GLY A 27 -12.41 -31.86 -18.37
N TYR A 28 -12.00 -30.88 -19.18
CA TYR A 28 -12.50 -29.50 -19.08
C TYR A 28 -13.99 -29.36 -19.41
N ILE A 29 -14.54 -30.27 -20.23
CA ILE A 29 -15.94 -30.26 -20.66
C ILE A 29 -16.79 -31.08 -19.69
N CYS A 30 -16.35 -32.29 -19.33
CA CYS A 30 -17.07 -33.20 -18.44
C CYS A 30 -17.19 -32.65 -17.02
N HIS A 31 -16.16 -31.95 -16.52
CA HIS A 31 -16.17 -31.31 -15.20
C HIS A 31 -16.57 -29.84 -15.22
N LEU A 32 -17.04 -29.32 -16.36
CA LEU A 32 -17.37 -27.90 -16.51
C LEU A 32 -18.39 -27.43 -15.46
N LYS A 33 -19.43 -28.24 -15.22
CA LYS A 33 -20.50 -27.91 -14.27
C LYS A 33 -19.96 -27.80 -12.84
N ASP A 34 -19.16 -28.78 -12.42
CA ASP A 34 -18.59 -28.84 -11.08
C ASP A 34 -17.57 -27.71 -10.86
N ASN A 35 -16.70 -27.47 -11.86
CA ASN A 35 -15.74 -26.38 -11.83
C ASN A 35 -16.42 -25.01 -11.78
N LEU A 36 -17.55 -24.84 -12.48
CA LEU A 36 -18.33 -23.61 -12.46
C LEU A 36 -19.02 -23.41 -11.11
N TYR A 37 -19.54 -24.47 -10.50
CA TYR A 37 -20.06 -24.42 -9.14
C TYR A 37 -18.97 -24.01 -8.14
N ALA A 38 -17.81 -24.66 -8.18
CA ALA A 38 -16.65 -24.32 -7.35
C ALA A 38 -16.21 -22.86 -7.55
N LEU A 39 -16.15 -22.39 -8.80
CA LEU A 39 -15.83 -21.00 -9.13
C LEU A 39 -16.82 -20.03 -8.47
N ARG A 40 -18.13 -20.28 -8.54
CA ARG A 40 -19.13 -19.42 -7.91
C ARG A 40 -18.98 -19.40 -6.39
N THR A 41 -18.75 -20.56 -5.77
CA THR A 41 -18.56 -20.67 -4.32
C THR A 41 -17.32 -19.93 -3.85
N ASP A 42 -16.17 -20.14 -4.50
CA ASP A 42 -14.93 -19.47 -4.11
C ASP A 42 -14.96 -17.96 -4.43
N PHE A 43 -15.65 -17.57 -5.51
CA PHE A 43 -15.86 -16.17 -5.84
C PHE A 43 -16.67 -15.47 -4.76
N GLN A 44 -17.76 -16.06 -4.26
CA GLN A 44 -18.55 -15.47 -3.18
C GLN A 44 -17.70 -15.23 -1.91
N LYS A 45 -16.86 -16.19 -1.54
CA LYS A 45 -15.92 -16.03 -0.41
C LYS A 45 -14.88 -14.92 -0.65
N LEU A 46 -14.44 -14.74 -1.90
CA LEU A 46 -13.54 -13.64 -2.25
C LEU A 46 -14.23 -12.27 -2.10
N ILE A 47 -15.52 -12.17 -2.43
CA ILE A 47 -16.31 -10.96 -2.23
C ILE A 47 -16.42 -10.60 -0.75
N GLU A 48 -16.70 -11.59 0.10
CA GLU A 48 -16.75 -11.42 1.55
C GLU A 48 -15.42 -10.89 2.09
N ALA A 49 -14.31 -11.56 1.75
CA ALA A 49 -12.96 -11.12 2.15
C ALA A 49 -12.62 -9.70 1.65
N ARG A 50 -13.03 -9.36 0.42
CA ARG A 50 -12.85 -8.02 -0.15
C ARG A 50 -13.61 -6.96 0.63
N ASN A 51 -14.84 -7.26 1.04
CA ASN A 51 -15.64 -6.34 1.84
C ASN A 51 -14.99 -6.10 3.22
N ASP A 52 -14.49 -7.15 3.87
CA ASP A 52 -13.81 -7.04 5.16
C ASP A 52 -12.54 -6.20 5.06
N VAL A 53 -11.71 -6.42 4.03
CA VAL A 53 -10.53 -5.59 3.75
C VAL A 53 -10.94 -4.13 3.50
N GLN A 54 -11.97 -3.90 2.70
CA GLN A 54 -12.46 -2.57 2.38
C GLN A 54 -12.93 -1.80 3.63
N ILE A 55 -13.64 -2.48 4.54
CA ILE A 55 -14.08 -1.88 5.82
C ILE A 55 -12.86 -1.48 6.66
N ARG A 56 -11.88 -2.38 6.81
CA ARG A 56 -10.65 -2.07 7.57
C ARG A 56 -9.89 -0.88 6.97
N VAL A 57 -9.84 -0.80 5.64
CA VAL A 57 -9.24 0.33 4.93
C VAL A 57 -9.98 1.64 5.21
N ILE A 58 -11.32 1.65 5.15
CA ILE A 58 -12.13 2.83 5.47
C ILE A 58 -11.87 3.31 6.90
N VAL A 59 -11.84 2.38 7.87
CA VAL A 59 -11.54 2.70 9.28
C VAL A 59 -10.13 3.28 9.42
N ALA A 60 -9.15 2.76 8.70
CA ALA A 60 -7.78 3.28 8.75
C ALA A 60 -7.66 4.67 8.09
N GLU A 61 -8.33 4.89 6.96
CA GLU A 61 -8.34 6.19 6.27
C GLU A 61 -9.03 7.28 7.10
N GLN A 62 -10.08 6.94 7.86
CA GLN A 62 -10.68 7.84 8.86
C GLN A 62 -9.68 8.30 9.95
N ARG A 63 -8.68 7.47 10.23
CA ARG A 63 -7.58 7.77 11.17
C ARG A 63 -6.39 8.45 10.48
N GLN A 64 -6.57 9.02 9.30
CA GLN A 64 -5.51 9.64 8.49
C GLN A 64 -4.34 8.69 8.17
N MET A 65 -4.59 7.38 8.14
CA MET A 65 -3.60 6.39 7.70
C MET A 65 -3.66 6.22 6.18
N ARG A 66 -2.53 5.88 5.58
CA ARG A 66 -2.44 5.58 4.15
C ARG A 66 -2.61 4.10 3.90
N ARG A 67 -3.58 3.75 3.06
CA ARG A 67 -3.72 2.39 2.51
C ARG A 67 -2.40 1.89 1.90
N LEU A 68 -2.06 0.63 2.18
CA LEU A 68 -0.88 -0.01 1.58
C LEU A 68 -1.06 -0.23 0.08
N GLN A 69 0.03 -0.10 -0.68
CA GLN A 69 0.01 -0.31 -2.14
C GLN A 69 -0.38 -1.74 -2.52
N GLN A 70 0.07 -2.74 -1.74
CA GLN A 70 -0.31 -4.13 -1.95
C GLN A 70 -1.83 -4.35 -1.85
N VAL A 71 -2.49 -3.67 -0.91
CA VAL A 71 -3.95 -3.73 -0.72
C VAL A 71 -4.65 -3.07 -1.89
N GLN A 72 -4.18 -1.91 -2.34
CA GLN A 72 -4.73 -1.23 -3.52
C GLN A 72 -4.63 -2.10 -4.78
N GLY A 73 -3.46 -2.71 -5.01
CA GLY A 73 -3.25 -3.61 -6.15
C GLY A 73 -4.14 -4.85 -6.06
N TRP A 74 -4.29 -5.42 -4.87
CA TRP A 74 -5.18 -6.57 -4.65
C TRP A 74 -6.65 -6.22 -4.93
N LEU A 75 -7.16 -5.10 -4.38
CA LEU A 75 -8.52 -4.63 -4.64
C LEU A 75 -8.78 -4.44 -6.15
N SER A 76 -7.80 -3.92 -6.88
CA SER A 76 -7.89 -3.72 -8.33
C SER A 76 -8.02 -5.06 -9.08
N ARG A 77 -7.19 -6.07 -8.73
CA ARG A 77 -7.28 -7.42 -9.32
C ARG A 77 -8.61 -8.11 -9.01
N VAL A 78 -9.11 -7.94 -7.78
CA VAL A 78 -10.42 -8.50 -7.38
C VAL A 78 -11.56 -7.87 -8.19
N GLN A 79 -11.52 -6.55 -8.43
CA GLN A 79 -12.51 -5.86 -9.28
C GLN A 79 -12.53 -6.38 -10.73
N ASP A 80 -11.39 -6.82 -11.28
CA ASP A 80 -11.35 -7.39 -12.62
C ASP A 80 -12.04 -8.76 -12.66
N VAL A 81 -11.75 -9.62 -11.68
CA VAL A 81 -12.40 -10.92 -11.53
C VAL A 81 -13.91 -10.77 -11.28
N GLU A 82 -14.32 -9.75 -10.53
CA GLU A 82 -15.73 -9.41 -10.30
C GLU A 82 -16.52 -9.10 -11.56
N LYS A 83 -15.86 -8.51 -12.56
CA LYS A 83 -16.49 -8.26 -13.86
C LYS A 83 -16.53 -9.54 -14.69
N GLU A 84 -15.52 -10.40 -14.57
CA GLU A 84 -15.33 -11.55 -15.45
C GLU A 84 -16.17 -12.77 -15.05
N VAL A 85 -16.24 -13.12 -13.76
CA VAL A 85 -16.96 -14.32 -13.28
C VAL A 85 -18.45 -14.32 -13.67
N PRO A 86 -19.21 -13.21 -13.49
CA PRO A 86 -20.62 -13.16 -13.90
C PRO A 86 -20.79 -13.24 -15.42
N ARG A 87 -19.89 -12.60 -16.19
CA ARG A 87 -19.91 -12.64 -17.67
C ARG A 87 -19.72 -14.06 -18.18
N LEU A 88 -18.72 -14.77 -17.68
CA LEU A 88 -18.43 -16.16 -18.06
C LEU A 88 -19.56 -17.10 -17.62
N SER A 89 -20.05 -16.94 -16.40
CA SER A 89 -21.18 -17.73 -15.88
C SER A 89 -22.44 -17.57 -16.73
N ARG A 90 -22.76 -16.34 -17.14
CA ARG A 90 -23.93 -16.07 -17.98
C ARG A 90 -23.77 -16.67 -19.38
N LYS A 91 -22.58 -16.56 -19.98
CA LYS A 91 -22.27 -17.14 -21.28
C LYS A 91 -22.50 -18.65 -21.28
N ILE A 92 -21.98 -19.36 -20.27
CA ILE A 92 -22.09 -20.82 -20.17
C ILE A 92 -23.53 -21.27 -19.88
N ASN A 93 -24.26 -20.56 -19.00
CA ASN A 93 -25.66 -20.87 -18.71
C ASN A 93 -26.57 -20.69 -19.94
N LEU A 94 -26.37 -19.64 -20.74
CA LEU A 94 -27.17 -19.35 -21.95
C LEU A 94 -26.92 -20.33 -23.10
N GLY A 95 -25.69 -20.85 -23.21
CA GLY A 95 -25.31 -21.79 -24.28
C GLY A 95 -25.85 -23.21 -24.10
N GLY A 96 -26.38 -23.54 -22.91
CA GLY A 96 -26.84 -24.90 -22.57
C GLY A 96 -25.69 -25.90 -22.41
N PHE A 97 -25.80 -26.80 -21.42
CA PHE A 97 -24.78 -27.82 -21.18
C PHE A 97 -24.76 -28.94 -22.25
N CYS A 98 -25.78 -29.02 -23.13
CA CYS A 98 -25.95 -30.14 -24.07
C CYS A 98 -25.95 -29.80 -25.58
N SER A 99 -25.92 -28.52 -25.98
CA SER A 99 -25.86 -28.10 -27.40
C SER A 99 -24.79 -27.03 -27.66
N GLY A 100 -23.66 -27.37 -28.31
CA GLY A 100 -22.66 -26.37 -28.72
C GLY A 100 -21.35 -26.96 -29.27
N ASN A 101 -20.62 -26.18 -30.09
CA ASN A 101 -19.35 -26.57 -30.69
C ASN A 101 -18.32 -26.98 -29.60
N CYS A 102 -17.80 -28.21 -29.67
CA CYS A 102 -16.88 -28.77 -28.67
C CYS A 102 -15.63 -27.90 -28.43
N VAL A 103 -15.17 -27.17 -29.45
CA VAL A 103 -14.01 -26.29 -29.36
C VAL A 103 -14.27 -25.08 -28.45
N GLU A 104 -15.46 -24.49 -28.53
CA GLU A 104 -15.82 -23.34 -27.70
C GLU A 104 -16.01 -23.75 -26.24
N ARG A 105 -16.60 -24.92 -26.00
CA ARG A 105 -16.74 -25.50 -24.65
C ARG A 105 -15.40 -25.80 -24.00
N TYR A 106 -14.46 -26.34 -24.78
CA TYR A 106 -13.10 -26.53 -24.29
C TYR A 106 -12.46 -25.20 -23.87
N LYS A 107 -12.60 -24.14 -24.68
CA LYS A 107 -12.08 -22.81 -24.35
C LYS A 107 -12.74 -22.24 -23.10
N ASP A 108 -14.06 -22.33 -23.00
CA ASP A 108 -14.81 -21.83 -21.84
C ASP A 108 -14.47 -22.63 -20.57
N GLY A 109 -14.37 -23.96 -20.66
CA GLY A 109 -13.99 -24.79 -19.52
C GLY A 109 -12.56 -24.59 -19.07
N LYS A 110 -11.61 -24.40 -20.00
CA LYS A 110 -10.25 -23.99 -19.67
C LYS A 110 -10.25 -22.65 -18.93
N ARG A 111 -11.01 -21.66 -19.41
CA ARG A 111 -11.12 -20.34 -18.79
C ARG A 111 -11.74 -20.40 -17.39
N VAL A 112 -12.77 -21.24 -17.16
CA VAL A 112 -13.35 -21.47 -15.83
C VAL A 112 -12.29 -21.99 -14.86
N VAL A 113 -11.48 -22.97 -15.27
CA VAL A 113 -10.42 -23.52 -14.43
C VAL A 113 -9.32 -22.48 -14.13
N GLU A 114 -8.95 -21.67 -15.13
CA GLU A 114 -7.98 -20.58 -14.95
C GLU A 114 -8.51 -19.51 -13.97
N LEU A 115 -9.76 -19.07 -14.12
CA LEU A 115 -10.38 -18.13 -13.19
C LEU A 115 -10.51 -18.71 -11.77
N LEU A 116 -10.88 -19.98 -11.64
CA LEU A 116 -10.99 -20.63 -10.34
C LEU A 116 -9.65 -20.58 -9.60
N LYS A 117 -8.55 -20.90 -10.29
CA LYS A 117 -7.20 -20.79 -9.73
C LYS A 117 -6.87 -19.35 -9.33
N ASN A 118 -7.21 -18.38 -10.17
CA ASN A 118 -6.98 -16.96 -9.87
C ASN A 118 -7.76 -16.50 -8.62
N VAL A 119 -9.06 -16.81 -8.55
CA VAL A 119 -9.91 -16.53 -7.38
C VAL A 119 -9.33 -17.14 -6.10
N GLN A 120 -8.88 -18.40 -6.17
CA GLN A 120 -8.24 -19.08 -5.05
C GLN A 120 -6.92 -18.44 -4.62
N SER A 121 -6.11 -17.95 -5.57
CA SER A 121 -4.89 -17.19 -5.28
C SER A 121 -5.21 -15.88 -4.57
N LEU A 122 -6.13 -15.08 -5.15
CA LEU A 122 -6.54 -13.81 -4.59
C LEU A 122 -7.13 -13.96 -3.17
N ARG A 123 -7.84 -15.06 -2.90
CA ARG A 123 -8.34 -15.34 -1.55
C ARG A 123 -7.22 -15.53 -0.53
N LYS A 124 -6.13 -16.20 -0.92
CA LYS A 124 -4.95 -16.37 -0.06
C LYS A 124 -4.18 -15.07 0.11
N GLU A 125 -4.07 -14.28 -0.95
CA GLU A 125 -3.42 -12.96 -0.92
C GLU A 125 -4.19 -11.93 -0.07
N GLY A 126 -5.51 -12.08 0.07
CA GLY A 126 -6.37 -11.15 0.80
C GLY A 126 -6.26 -11.20 2.32
N ASP A 127 -5.46 -12.12 2.87
CA ASP A 127 -5.23 -12.27 4.32
C ASP A 127 -4.18 -11.27 4.83
N PHE A 128 -4.51 -9.98 4.72
CA PHE A 128 -3.65 -8.90 5.19
C PHE A 128 -3.73 -8.76 6.71
N LYS A 129 -2.58 -8.81 7.39
CA LYS A 129 -2.46 -8.41 8.81
C LYS A 129 -2.75 -6.91 8.97
N ASP A 130 -2.02 -6.10 8.20
CA ASP A 130 -2.16 -4.64 8.16
C ASP A 130 -2.67 -4.20 6.78
N VAL A 131 -3.63 -3.28 6.76
CA VAL A 131 -4.22 -2.76 5.51
C VAL A 131 -3.76 -1.34 5.16
N ALA A 132 -3.19 -0.65 6.13
CA ALA A 132 -2.74 0.72 6.03
C ALA A 132 -1.54 0.93 6.97
N GLN A 133 -0.77 1.97 6.69
CA GLN A 133 0.30 2.46 7.55
C GLN A 133 -0.01 3.90 7.94
N THR A 134 0.49 4.34 9.09
CA THR A 134 0.50 5.76 9.43
C THR A 134 1.18 6.52 8.30
N VAL A 135 0.49 7.52 7.74
CA VAL A 135 1.21 8.51 6.92
C VAL A 135 2.14 9.18 7.93
N PRO A 136 3.46 9.31 7.66
CA PRO A 136 4.23 10.32 8.38
C PRO A 136 3.45 11.61 8.20
N GLU A 137 3.03 12.26 9.30
CA GLU A 137 2.57 13.65 9.19
C GLU A 137 3.59 14.37 8.32
N ASN A 138 3.15 15.28 7.43
CA ASN A 138 4.09 16.15 6.77
C ASN A 138 5.09 16.62 7.82
N PRO A 139 6.41 16.47 7.60
CA PRO A 139 7.40 16.68 8.65
C PRO A 139 7.28 18.10 9.24
N VAL A 140 6.62 19.00 8.52
CA VAL A 140 6.45 20.41 8.79
C VAL A 140 4.98 20.76 8.97
N ASP A 141 4.66 21.49 10.04
CA ASP A 141 3.38 22.17 10.17
C ASP A 141 3.48 23.58 9.57
N GLU A 142 2.65 23.91 8.58
CA GLU A 142 2.63 25.25 8.00
C GLU A 142 2.24 26.29 9.07
N ARG A 143 3.00 27.39 9.11
CA ARG A 143 2.79 28.48 10.05
C ARG A 143 2.29 29.74 9.31
N PRO A 144 1.34 30.48 9.87
CA PRO A 144 0.83 31.68 9.23
C PRO A 144 1.92 32.73 9.05
N LEU A 145 2.01 33.29 7.85
CA LEU A 145 2.87 34.41 7.50
C LEU A 145 2.02 35.61 7.04
N PRO A 146 2.50 36.85 7.25
CA PRO A 146 1.85 38.00 6.65
C PRO A 146 1.93 37.92 5.10
N PRO A 147 0.99 38.55 4.38
CA PRO A 147 0.91 38.47 2.91
C PRO A 147 2.17 38.92 2.17
N THR A 148 2.97 39.78 2.81
CA THR A 148 4.23 40.26 2.24
C THR A 148 5.27 40.37 3.34
N VAL A 149 6.41 39.69 3.14
CA VAL A 149 7.61 39.82 3.95
C VAL A 149 8.70 40.39 3.05
N VAL A 150 9.26 41.55 3.41
CA VAL A 150 10.33 42.22 2.66
C VAL A 150 11.60 42.35 3.51
N GLY A 151 12.76 42.43 2.86
CA GLY A 151 14.04 42.74 3.52
C GLY A 151 14.70 41.59 4.29
N LEU A 152 14.10 40.40 4.34
CA LEU A 152 14.68 39.23 5.03
C LEU A 152 15.30 38.18 4.10
N GLN A 153 15.16 38.34 2.78
CA GLN A 153 15.54 37.32 1.79
C GLN A 153 17.01 36.90 1.87
N SER A 154 17.93 37.86 1.93
CA SER A 154 19.37 37.55 2.01
C SER A 154 19.74 36.78 3.28
N THR A 155 19.07 37.07 4.40
CA THR A 155 19.27 36.33 5.65
C THR A 155 18.65 34.94 5.57
N LEU A 156 17.47 34.81 4.94
CA LEU A 156 16.81 33.53 4.70
C LEU A 156 17.69 32.61 3.87
N ASP A 157 18.20 33.09 2.73
CA ASP A 157 19.05 32.31 1.83
C ASP A 157 20.32 31.83 2.55
N ARG A 158 20.92 32.71 3.35
CA ARG A 158 22.12 32.39 4.14
C ARG A 158 21.84 31.31 5.19
N VAL A 159 20.73 31.41 5.93
CA VAL A 159 20.37 30.40 6.95
C VAL A 159 19.99 29.09 6.29
N TRP A 160 19.26 29.14 5.18
CA TRP A 160 18.89 27.95 4.41
C TRP A 160 20.11 27.18 3.93
N ARG A 161 21.12 27.88 3.41
CA ARG A 161 22.40 27.29 3.02
C ARG A 161 23.11 26.63 4.19
N CYS A 162 23.16 27.29 5.35
CA CYS A 162 23.73 26.69 6.55
C CYS A 162 23.01 25.37 6.91
N LEU A 163 21.68 25.34 6.87
CA LEU A 163 20.90 24.14 7.22
C LEU A 163 21.01 22.98 6.21
N THR A 164 21.31 23.27 4.95
CA THR A 164 21.25 22.27 3.85
C THR A 164 22.62 21.83 3.33
N GLU A 165 23.62 22.71 3.36
CA GLU A 165 24.94 22.48 2.75
C GLU A 165 26.08 22.37 3.76
N GLU A 166 25.93 22.96 4.97
CA GLU A 166 26.99 22.99 5.98
C GLU A 166 26.74 21.94 7.07
N PRO A 167 27.79 21.30 7.64
CA PRO A 167 27.66 20.33 8.73
C PRO A 167 27.47 21.05 10.08
N VAL A 168 26.50 21.95 10.17
CA VAL A 168 26.20 22.71 11.40
C VAL A 168 25.10 22.02 12.21
N GLY A 169 25.32 21.88 13.52
CA GLY A 169 24.33 21.26 14.43
C GLY A 169 23.33 22.25 15.03
N ILE A 170 23.69 23.52 15.19
CA ILE A 170 22.84 24.55 15.82
C ILE A 170 23.08 25.89 15.11
N VAL A 171 22.00 26.57 14.71
CA VAL A 171 22.04 27.93 14.15
C VAL A 171 21.30 28.89 15.08
N GLY A 172 22.00 29.92 15.58
CA GLY A 172 21.44 30.94 16.45
C GLY A 172 21.09 32.23 15.71
N LEU A 173 19.86 32.73 15.87
CA LEU A 173 19.42 34.04 15.37
C LEU A 173 19.35 35.04 16.54
N TYR A 174 20.12 36.13 16.48
CA TYR A 174 20.17 37.14 17.53
C TYR A 174 19.99 38.56 16.98
N GLY A 175 19.60 39.51 17.85
CA GLY A 175 19.37 40.90 17.48
C GLY A 175 18.26 41.56 18.30
N MET A 176 18.05 42.86 18.12
CA MET A 176 17.02 43.62 18.85
C MET A 176 15.60 43.05 18.69
N GLY A 177 14.71 43.39 19.63
CA GLY A 177 13.29 43.07 19.51
C GLY A 177 12.67 43.70 18.25
N GLY A 178 11.70 43.03 17.64
CA GLY A 178 10.96 43.56 16.48
C GLY A 178 11.63 43.42 15.11
N VAL A 179 12.90 43.00 15.02
CA VAL A 179 13.64 42.88 13.74
C VAL A 179 13.22 41.69 12.86
N GLY A 180 12.16 40.95 13.22
CA GLY A 180 11.63 39.85 12.39
C GLY A 180 12.30 38.48 12.56
N LYS A 181 13.02 38.21 13.66
CA LYS A 181 13.66 36.90 13.90
C LYS A 181 12.67 35.73 13.85
N THR A 182 11.53 35.85 14.54
CA THR A 182 10.49 34.82 14.53
C THR A 182 9.89 34.68 13.15
N THR A 183 9.66 35.80 12.44
CA THR A 183 9.17 35.80 11.05
C THR A 183 10.12 35.04 10.12
N LEU A 184 11.42 35.27 10.25
CA LEU A 184 12.45 34.55 9.50
C LEU A 184 12.40 33.04 9.79
N LEU A 185 12.30 32.64 11.07
CA LEU A 185 12.18 31.25 11.47
C LEU A 185 10.91 30.60 10.88
N THR A 186 9.80 31.34 10.86
CA THR A 186 8.53 30.90 10.24
C THR A 186 8.68 30.67 8.74
N GLN A 187 9.38 31.56 8.01
CA GLN A 187 9.67 31.36 6.58
C GLN A 187 10.56 30.13 6.34
N ILE A 188 11.57 29.90 7.18
CA ILE A 188 12.44 28.72 7.10
C ILE A 188 11.62 27.45 7.31
N ASN A 189 10.80 27.40 8.37
CA ASN A 189 9.90 26.27 8.63
C ASN A 189 9.05 25.95 7.39
N ASN A 190 8.34 26.93 6.84
CA ASN A 190 7.46 26.69 5.71
C ASN A 190 8.22 26.34 4.42
N SER A 191 9.48 26.74 4.28
CA SER A 191 10.30 26.37 3.10
C SER A 191 10.52 24.85 2.98
N PHE A 192 10.50 24.13 4.11
CA PHE A 192 10.55 22.66 4.13
C PHE A 192 9.28 21.98 3.59
N LEU A 193 8.15 22.69 3.42
CA LEU A 193 6.95 22.16 2.76
C LEU A 193 7.12 22.04 1.24
N HIS A 194 7.89 22.95 0.66
CA HIS A 194 8.01 23.11 -0.79
C HIS A 194 9.35 22.60 -1.33
N THR A 195 10.34 22.44 -0.45
CA THR A 195 11.68 22.01 -0.85
C THR A 195 11.91 20.56 -0.39
N PRO A 196 12.27 19.65 -1.31
CA PRO A 196 12.71 18.31 -0.94
C PRO A 196 13.86 18.42 0.06
N ASN A 197 13.74 17.70 1.17
CA ASN A 197 14.72 17.73 2.24
C ASN A 197 14.89 16.33 2.83
N ASN A 198 15.97 16.15 3.57
CA ASN A 198 16.35 14.87 4.17
C ASN A 198 16.04 14.82 5.67
N PHE A 199 15.14 15.67 6.17
CA PHE A 199 14.71 15.66 7.56
C PHE A 199 13.51 14.73 7.71
N ASP A 200 13.57 13.85 8.71
CA ASP A 200 12.46 12.99 9.10
C ASP A 200 11.39 13.78 9.84
N PHE A 201 11.79 14.81 10.61
CA PHE A 201 10.89 15.68 11.38
C PHE A 201 11.35 17.14 11.34
N VAL A 202 10.41 18.09 11.28
CA VAL A 202 10.65 19.52 11.49
C VAL A 202 9.75 19.98 12.63
N ILE A 203 10.34 20.23 13.80
CA ILE A 203 9.60 20.48 15.04
C ILE A 203 9.70 21.96 15.42
N TRP A 204 8.54 22.62 15.51
CA TRP A 204 8.46 24.00 15.98
C TRP A 204 7.96 24.05 17.43
N GLU A 205 8.82 24.51 18.34
CA GLU A 205 8.49 24.71 19.75
C GLU A 205 8.74 26.15 20.21
N VAL A 206 7.84 26.66 21.06
CA VAL A 206 7.99 27.99 21.68
C VAL A 206 8.40 27.81 23.14
N VAL A 207 9.62 28.21 23.45
CA VAL A 207 10.12 28.22 24.83
C VAL A 207 9.95 29.61 25.41
N SER A 208 9.11 29.73 26.44
CA SER A 208 8.88 30.98 27.17
C SER A 208 9.73 31.05 28.45
N ARG A 209 9.75 32.21 29.12
CA ARG A 209 10.41 32.34 30.44
C ARG A 209 9.79 31.42 31.49
N ASP A 210 8.48 31.22 31.42
CA ASP A 210 7.81 30.18 32.18
C ASP A 210 8.04 28.84 31.46
N LEU A 211 9.06 28.12 31.92
CA LEU A 211 9.55 26.91 31.27
C LEU A 211 8.68 25.71 31.65
N GLN A 212 7.84 25.29 30.72
CA GLN A 212 6.93 24.16 30.91
C GLN A 212 7.46 22.91 30.18
N LEU A 213 8.49 22.27 30.76
CA LEU A 213 9.20 21.14 30.13
C LEU A 213 8.27 19.98 29.75
N GLY A 214 7.27 19.68 30.59
CA GLY A 214 6.30 18.61 30.29
C GLY A 214 5.53 18.87 28.99
N LYS A 215 5.09 20.12 28.77
CA LYS A 215 4.40 20.52 27.54
C LYS A 215 5.30 20.42 26.31
N ILE A 216 6.58 20.76 26.46
CA ILE A 216 7.58 20.65 25.38
C ILE A 216 7.76 19.17 25.00
N GLN A 217 7.90 18.27 25.98
CA GLN A 217 8.00 16.83 25.72
C GLN A 217 6.74 16.29 25.03
N GLU A 218 5.55 16.69 25.48
CA GLU A 218 4.29 16.28 24.87
C GLU A 218 4.19 16.74 23.41
N SER A 219 4.57 18.00 23.13
CA SER A 219 4.50 18.55 21.78
C SER A 219 5.51 17.87 20.83
N ILE A 220 6.74 17.63 21.29
CA ILE A 220 7.74 16.85 20.55
C ILE A 220 7.23 15.43 20.30
N ALA A 221 6.76 14.74 21.35
CA ALA A 221 6.28 13.36 21.28
C ALA A 221 5.12 13.19 20.32
N LYS A 222 4.20 14.17 20.30
CA LYS A 222 3.11 14.20 19.33
C LYS A 222 3.65 14.26 17.91
N LYS A 223 4.61 15.14 17.65
CA LYS A 223 5.18 15.34 16.30
C LYS A 223 5.93 14.12 15.79
N ILE A 224 6.58 13.37 16.69
CA ILE A 224 7.32 12.15 16.35
C ILE A 224 6.49 10.86 16.51
N GLY A 225 5.17 10.98 16.74
CA GLY A 225 4.25 9.85 16.77
C GLY A 225 4.33 8.94 18.00
N LEU A 226 4.82 9.44 19.14
CA LEU A 226 4.91 8.69 20.40
C LEU A 226 3.67 8.80 21.31
N CYS A 227 2.76 9.75 21.04
CA CYS A 227 1.54 9.91 21.82
C CYS A 227 0.56 8.74 21.59
N ASN A 228 0.60 7.75 22.48
CA ASN A 228 -0.32 6.61 22.54
C ASN A 228 -0.85 6.44 23.98
N GLU A 229 -1.74 5.47 24.22
CA GLU A 229 -2.33 5.23 25.56
C GLU A 229 -1.27 4.99 26.66
N SER A 230 -0.09 4.46 26.31
CA SER A 230 1.00 4.27 27.27
C SER A 230 1.76 5.55 27.60
N TRP A 231 1.71 6.58 26.73
CA TRP A 231 2.44 7.83 26.89
C TRP A 231 1.98 8.59 28.13
N ASP A 232 0.68 8.67 28.36
CA ASP A 232 0.10 9.46 29.45
C ASP A 232 0.43 8.87 30.83
N SER A 233 0.63 7.56 30.91
CA SER A 233 1.04 6.86 32.14
C SER A 233 2.54 6.97 32.48
N LYS A 234 3.38 7.47 31.56
CA LYS A 234 4.84 7.53 31.77
C LYS A 234 5.27 8.72 32.62
N SER A 235 6.29 8.49 33.42
CA SER A 235 7.00 9.55 34.14
C SER A 235 7.73 10.49 33.17
N PHE A 236 8.10 11.67 33.67
CA PHE A 236 8.83 12.68 32.90
C PHE A 236 10.16 12.15 32.31
N ASP A 237 10.90 11.36 33.09
CA ASP A 237 12.19 10.81 32.66
C ASP A 237 12.02 9.70 31.61
N GLU A 238 10.99 8.85 31.74
CA GLU A 238 10.67 7.84 30.74
C GLU A 238 10.28 8.48 29.40
N LYS A 239 9.45 9.53 29.44
CA LYS A 239 9.11 10.33 28.26
C LYS A 239 10.36 10.89 27.58
N ALA A 240 11.29 11.47 28.35
CA ALA A 240 12.56 11.98 27.82
C ALA A 240 13.39 10.88 27.13
N GLN A 241 13.49 9.71 27.75
CA GLN A 241 14.26 8.58 27.22
C GLN A 241 13.66 8.03 25.93
N GLU A 242 12.34 7.97 25.80
CA GLU A 242 11.68 7.51 24.58
C GLU A 242 11.84 8.50 23.42
N ILE A 243 11.72 9.80 23.71
CA ILE A 243 12.02 10.86 22.73
C ILE A 243 13.47 10.69 22.25
N PHE A 244 14.42 10.55 23.17
CA PHE A 244 15.84 10.37 22.83
C PHE A 244 16.08 9.12 21.98
N LYS A 245 15.51 7.96 22.35
CA LYS A 245 15.66 6.71 21.60
C LYS A 245 15.12 6.83 20.18
N THR A 246 14.00 7.54 20.01
CA THR A 246 13.37 7.76 18.71
C THR A 246 14.20 8.71 17.85
N MET A 247 14.60 9.87 18.41
CA MET A 247 15.32 10.90 17.68
C MET A 247 16.78 10.55 17.37
N ARG A 248 17.39 9.61 18.10
CA ARG A 248 18.80 9.21 17.91
C ARG A 248 19.10 8.71 16.49
N ASN A 249 18.13 8.09 15.84
CA ASN A 249 18.29 7.48 14.52
C ASN A 249 17.62 8.27 13.39
N THR A 250 17.17 9.50 13.67
CA THR A 250 16.45 10.34 12.72
C THR A 250 17.18 11.66 12.51
N LYS A 251 17.00 12.24 11.34
CA LYS A 251 17.42 13.60 11.01
C LYS A 251 16.29 14.55 11.38
N PHE A 252 16.56 15.51 12.25
CA PHE A 252 15.60 16.50 12.74
C PHE A 252 16.23 17.90 12.76
#